data_AF-A0AA41CR45-F1
#
_entry.id   AF-A0AA41CR45-F1
#
_cell.length_a   1.000
_cell.length_b   1.000
_cell.length_c   1.000
_cell.angle_alpha   90.00
_cell.angle_beta   90.00
_cell.angle_gamma   90.00
#
_symmetry.space_group_name_H-M   'P 1'
#
loop_
_entity.id
_entity.type
_entity.pdbx_description
1 polymer ?
#
loop_
_entity_poly.entity_id
_entity_poly.type
_entity_poly.pdbx_seq_one_letter_code
_entity_poly.pdbx_strand_id
1 'polypeptide(L)'
;MLNQYYSFLAKKFQDWVTPKEEGSKQETLKQVAPGDRFFALLDEQKDVDALYDTFKNLAMPGKTDFVSPSLDYRTVALTVGQVKLLIVGATQGVTNDFLVTLRNRISAQMDEYENTAIFFIVTDPLDSIIGGAFDVSQTKAPFDVNQIKRDIDSEVENSKMSVADRAVLKSFINNMDSGSNTTVLKDFETVFSVIETGKIESERYAEMHLFEDDKLGTFNEKTMATRIEDNQKLFNKIMNAHESLNPKETLETFLTGDKIVNDLAKTDEWQTVPFNQVIKASEDFNATRTEKLEFDLPRLAEKIPDKWKKTNGETASQRKKVHLLMSSVGRAMEDIDSGSFTFDIFFDNTVQKSSVVATNTYVFEALGEKKLPDEVFTVVNSGKKLQVTIEHYDRNKTYAGLVTYKHKGINSLTFQVRFMVVPFELQKIEKLQPDFEIAVFKKHAGENNQFALGISNELPEISFGNGSVTTLPVTSLNDLQYTELDGVKLDISDLLSEEEDDPIIDARLNGVQFPIMLRGVDKPRPENAIDIEYNRLNSSDELHYSDGKVLFGSSVRMVKKVYQARLEMEQDMLRLKSVHGQRDVDKYHALPLDLPMSVRVAYDELITTLKMTRYQV
;
A
#
# COMPACT_ATOMS: atom_id res chain seq x y z
N MET A 1 -33.70 -7.36 12.69
CA MET A 1 -33.79 -8.84 12.64
C MET A 1 -32.71 -9.38 13.57
N LEU A 2 -32.93 -10.54 14.20
CA LEU A 2 -31.90 -11.17 15.04
C LEU A 2 -30.82 -11.76 14.13
N ASN A 3 -29.55 -11.53 14.43
CA ASN A 3 -28.43 -12.10 13.68
C ASN A 3 -28.46 -13.65 13.83
N GLN A 4 -28.44 -14.37 12.70
CA GLN A 4 -28.58 -15.83 12.68
C GLN A 4 -27.45 -16.54 13.41
N TYR A 5 -26.23 -16.01 13.34
CA TYR A 5 -25.08 -16.57 14.05
C TYR A 5 -25.30 -16.60 15.57
N TYR A 6 -25.65 -15.47 16.17
CA TYR A 6 -25.96 -15.41 17.61
C TYR A 6 -27.22 -16.21 17.95
N SER A 7 -28.20 -16.27 17.04
CA SER A 7 -29.41 -17.08 17.24
C SER A 7 -29.09 -18.58 17.26
N PHE A 8 -28.16 -19.03 16.41
CA PHE A 8 -27.67 -20.40 16.37
C PHE A 8 -26.94 -20.74 17.68
N LEU A 9 -26.00 -19.91 18.12
CA LEU A 9 -25.30 -20.09 19.39
C LEU A 9 -26.27 -20.17 20.57
N ALA A 10 -27.21 -19.24 20.65
CA ALA A 10 -28.16 -19.18 21.75
C ALA A 10 -29.07 -20.42 21.81
N LYS A 11 -29.54 -20.92 20.65
CA LYS A 11 -30.30 -22.18 20.55
C LYS A 11 -29.45 -23.39 20.92
N LYS A 12 -28.21 -23.46 20.45
CA LYS A 12 -27.30 -24.56 20.75
C LYS A 12 -26.99 -24.64 22.25
N PHE A 13 -26.79 -23.50 22.89
CA PHE A 13 -26.65 -23.43 24.34
C PHE A 13 -27.93 -23.90 25.06
N GLN A 14 -29.10 -23.42 24.63
CA GLN A 14 -30.39 -23.84 25.18
C GLN A 14 -30.59 -25.37 25.07
N ASP A 15 -30.34 -25.94 23.90
CA ASP A 15 -30.48 -27.38 23.63
C ASP A 15 -29.50 -28.21 24.46
N TRP A 16 -28.33 -27.65 24.78
CA TRP A 16 -27.32 -28.31 25.60
C TRP A 16 -27.69 -28.33 27.09
N VAL A 17 -28.31 -27.27 27.61
CA VAL A 17 -28.73 -27.20 29.02
C VAL A 17 -30.10 -27.82 29.28
N THR A 18 -30.95 -27.95 28.26
CA THR A 18 -32.32 -28.48 28.43
C THR A 18 -32.34 -30.01 28.34
N PRO A 19 -32.83 -30.74 29.37
CA PRO A 19 -32.99 -32.18 29.30
C PRO A 19 -33.92 -32.58 28.14
N LYS A 20 -33.49 -33.50 27.27
CA LYS A 20 -34.35 -34.11 26.24
C LYS A 20 -35.00 -35.38 26.82
N GLU A 21 -36.25 -35.67 26.43
CA GLU A 21 -36.98 -36.87 26.88
C GLU A 21 -36.23 -38.17 26.59
N GLU A 22 -36.40 -39.18 27.44
CA GLU A 22 -35.77 -40.51 27.30
C GLU A 22 -36.05 -41.12 25.92
N GLY A 23 -35.00 -41.28 25.10
CA GLY A 23 -35.06 -41.95 23.79
C GLY A 23 -34.38 -41.23 22.62
N SER A 24 -33.94 -39.98 22.79
CA SER A 24 -33.20 -39.26 21.74
C SER A 24 -31.71 -39.61 21.72
N LYS A 25 -31.13 -39.90 20.53
CA LYS A 25 -29.73 -40.31 20.30
C LYS A 25 -28.64 -39.24 20.57
N GLN A 26 -28.99 -38.11 21.20
CA GLN A 26 -28.03 -37.09 21.63
C GLN A 26 -27.97 -37.08 23.16
N GLU A 27 -26.82 -37.41 23.73
CA GLU A 27 -26.56 -37.32 25.16
C GLU A 27 -26.68 -35.84 25.60
N THR A 28 -27.69 -35.48 26.40
CA THR A 28 -27.67 -34.24 27.17
C THR A 28 -26.58 -34.37 28.23
N LEU A 29 -25.46 -33.70 28.02
CA LEU A 29 -24.21 -33.96 28.76
C LEU A 29 -24.17 -33.31 30.16
N LYS A 30 -25.06 -32.35 30.50
CA LYS A 30 -25.02 -31.70 31.81
C LYS A 30 -26.40 -31.40 32.38
N GLN A 31 -26.73 -32.05 33.50
CA GLN A 31 -27.85 -31.66 34.34
C GLN A 31 -27.46 -30.38 35.08
N VAL A 32 -28.12 -29.26 34.77
CA VAL A 32 -27.86 -27.98 35.44
C VAL A 32 -28.29 -28.08 36.90
N ALA A 33 -27.35 -27.87 37.82
CA ALA A 33 -27.60 -27.88 39.26
C ALA A 33 -27.67 -26.45 39.83
N PRO A 34 -28.37 -26.25 40.97
CA PRO A 34 -28.30 -24.99 41.71
C PRO A 34 -26.84 -24.63 42.04
N GLY A 35 -26.44 -23.40 41.73
CA GLY A 35 -25.09 -22.89 41.96
C GLY A 35 -24.12 -23.11 40.80
N ASP A 36 -24.53 -23.83 39.74
CA ASP A 36 -23.71 -24.00 38.54
C ASP A 36 -23.39 -22.66 37.88
N ARG A 37 -22.17 -22.58 37.34
CA ARG A 37 -21.63 -21.40 36.67
C ARG A 37 -21.09 -21.80 35.31
N PHE A 38 -21.44 -21.03 34.29
CA PHE A 38 -21.01 -21.18 32.92
C PHE A 38 -20.48 -19.86 32.40
N PHE A 39 -19.58 -19.89 31.42
CA PHE A 39 -19.18 -18.66 30.74
C PHE A 39 -18.85 -18.87 29.26
N ALA A 40 -19.07 -17.84 28.46
CA ALA A 40 -18.55 -17.68 27.11
C ALA A 40 -17.62 -16.46 27.08
N LEU A 41 -16.41 -16.67 26.57
CA LEU A 41 -15.42 -15.62 26.33
C LEU A 41 -15.50 -15.21 24.85
N LEU A 42 -15.75 -13.93 24.59
CA LEU A 42 -15.85 -13.36 23.24
C LEU A 42 -14.79 -12.27 23.03
N ASP A 43 -14.40 -12.02 21.79
CA ASP A 43 -13.26 -11.15 21.49
C ASP A 43 -13.59 -9.65 21.62
N GLU A 44 -14.81 -9.24 21.26
CA GLU A 44 -15.21 -7.84 21.24
C GLU A 44 -16.49 -7.60 22.07
N GLN A 45 -16.60 -6.41 22.68
CA GLN A 45 -17.77 -6.01 23.46
C GLN A 45 -19.07 -6.07 22.64
N LYS A 46 -19.00 -5.72 21.34
CA LYS A 46 -20.15 -5.78 20.45
C LYS A 46 -20.74 -7.20 20.33
N ASP A 47 -19.89 -8.22 20.45
CA ASP A 47 -20.30 -9.63 20.34
C ASP A 47 -20.97 -10.09 21.63
N VAL A 48 -20.49 -9.60 22.79
CA VAL A 48 -21.15 -9.77 24.10
C VAL A 48 -22.54 -9.17 24.08
N ASP A 49 -22.66 -7.92 23.63
CA ASP A 49 -23.94 -7.21 23.53
C ASP A 49 -24.90 -7.96 22.59
N ALA A 50 -24.43 -8.38 21.41
CA ALA A 50 -25.24 -9.08 20.41
C ALA A 50 -25.74 -10.45 20.88
N LEU A 51 -24.89 -11.26 21.53
CA LEU A 51 -25.30 -12.57 22.06
C LEU A 51 -26.29 -12.40 23.22
N TYR A 52 -26.02 -11.48 24.15
CA TYR A 52 -26.92 -11.20 25.26
C TYR A 52 -28.29 -10.69 24.80
N ASP A 53 -28.32 -9.73 23.87
CA ASP A 53 -29.55 -9.23 23.27
C ASP A 53 -30.30 -10.32 22.51
N THR A 54 -29.58 -11.28 21.93
CA THR A 54 -30.21 -12.44 21.30
C THR A 54 -30.95 -13.30 22.32
N PHE A 55 -30.35 -13.64 23.47
CA PHE A 55 -31.08 -14.34 24.54
C PHE A 55 -32.30 -13.55 25.03
N LYS A 56 -32.16 -12.22 25.14
CA LYS A 56 -33.24 -11.34 25.57
C LYS A 56 -34.42 -11.36 24.61
N ASN A 57 -34.16 -11.31 23.31
CA ASN A 57 -35.17 -11.10 22.27
C ASN A 57 -35.68 -12.40 21.63
N LEU A 58 -34.86 -13.45 21.52
CA LEU A 58 -35.23 -14.70 20.86
C LEU A 58 -36.29 -15.45 21.69
N ALA A 59 -37.38 -15.88 21.05
CA ALA A 59 -38.38 -16.70 21.70
C ALA A 59 -37.79 -18.08 21.99
N MET A 60 -37.69 -18.44 23.27
CA MET A 60 -37.08 -19.68 23.75
C MET A 60 -38.01 -20.36 24.76
N PRO A 61 -38.21 -21.69 24.65
CA PRO A 61 -38.89 -22.47 25.68
C PRO A 61 -38.32 -22.23 27.08
N GLY A 62 -39.19 -22.01 28.07
CA GLY A 62 -38.78 -21.81 29.47
C GLY A 62 -38.14 -20.45 29.78
N LYS A 63 -38.06 -19.52 28.82
CA LYS A 63 -37.53 -18.16 29.06
C LYS A 63 -38.48 -17.34 29.93
N THR A 64 -37.94 -16.74 30.96
CA THR A 64 -38.65 -15.87 31.91
C THR A 64 -37.79 -14.65 32.25
N ASP A 65 -38.40 -13.60 32.79
CA ASP A 65 -37.67 -12.48 33.37
C ASP A 65 -37.24 -12.82 34.81
N PHE A 66 -36.01 -12.47 35.16
CA PHE A 66 -35.50 -12.49 36.52
C PHE A 66 -35.32 -11.04 36.99
N VAL A 67 -35.87 -10.74 38.17
CA VAL A 67 -35.75 -9.44 38.83
C VAL A 67 -35.18 -9.67 40.22
N SER A 68 -34.12 -8.95 40.55
CA SER A 68 -33.48 -8.89 41.86
C SER A 68 -33.79 -7.54 42.49
N PRO A 69 -34.82 -7.43 43.35
CA PRO A 69 -35.10 -6.22 44.11
C PRO A 69 -33.91 -5.75 44.94
N SER A 70 -33.11 -6.67 45.47
CA SER A 70 -32.01 -6.33 46.37
C SER A 70 -30.78 -5.72 45.68
N LEU A 71 -30.65 -5.90 44.36
CA LEU A 71 -29.61 -5.26 43.54
C LEU A 71 -30.17 -4.24 42.54
N ASP A 72 -31.49 -4.01 42.53
CA ASP A 72 -32.19 -3.25 41.48
C ASP A 72 -31.79 -3.71 40.07
N TYR A 73 -31.76 -5.03 39.85
CA TYR A 73 -31.24 -5.65 38.64
C TYR A 73 -32.27 -6.53 37.94
N ARG A 74 -32.28 -6.51 36.60
CA ARG A 74 -33.15 -7.34 35.78
C ARG A 74 -32.35 -8.01 34.66
N THR A 75 -32.64 -9.29 34.44
CA THR A 75 -32.12 -10.05 33.31
C THR A 75 -33.14 -11.09 32.83
N VAL A 76 -32.81 -11.85 31.79
CA VAL A 76 -33.55 -13.04 31.36
C VAL A 76 -32.98 -14.30 31.97
N ALA A 77 -33.83 -15.28 32.25
CA ALA A 77 -33.48 -16.58 32.75
C ALA A 77 -34.16 -17.70 31.97
N LEU A 78 -33.47 -18.82 31.78
CA LEU A 78 -34.02 -20.06 31.22
C LEU A 78 -34.40 -21.02 32.36
N THR A 79 -35.64 -21.51 32.34
CA THR A 79 -36.11 -22.52 33.29
C THR A 79 -35.65 -23.90 32.82
N VAL A 80 -34.73 -24.51 33.57
CA VAL A 80 -34.16 -25.83 33.28
C VAL A 80 -34.51 -26.76 34.43
N GLY A 81 -35.55 -27.59 34.24
CA GLY A 81 -36.10 -28.40 35.32
C GLY A 81 -36.63 -27.52 36.45
N GLN A 82 -36.03 -27.63 37.65
CA GLN A 82 -36.35 -26.78 38.81
C GLN A 82 -35.40 -25.58 38.98
N VAL A 83 -34.37 -25.45 38.12
CA VAL A 83 -33.33 -24.42 38.24
C VAL A 83 -33.62 -23.26 37.28
N LYS A 84 -33.44 -22.02 37.74
CA LYS A 84 -33.44 -20.83 36.89
C LYS A 84 -32.00 -20.49 36.48
N LEU A 85 -31.66 -20.65 35.21
CA LEU A 85 -30.36 -20.29 34.65
C LEU A 85 -30.38 -18.83 34.18
N LEU A 86 -29.75 -17.95 34.95
CA LEU A 86 -29.65 -16.52 34.65
C LEU A 86 -28.65 -16.30 33.52
N ILE A 87 -29.03 -15.53 32.51
CA ILE A 87 -28.14 -15.11 31.42
C ILE A 87 -27.61 -13.72 31.77
N VAL A 88 -26.30 -13.52 31.81
CA VAL A 88 -25.71 -12.24 32.23
C VAL A 88 -24.58 -11.87 31.30
N GLY A 89 -24.76 -10.81 30.53
CA GLY A 89 -23.69 -10.20 29.74
C GLY A 89 -22.99 -9.07 30.51
N ALA A 90 -21.69 -8.93 30.34
CA ALA A 90 -20.93 -7.74 30.75
C ALA A 90 -21.26 -6.55 29.82
N THR A 91 -22.52 -6.15 29.76
CA THR A 91 -23.02 -5.09 28.90
C THR A 91 -23.01 -3.73 29.61
N GLN A 92 -23.35 -2.65 28.91
CA GLN A 92 -23.33 -1.30 29.47
C GLN A 92 -24.13 -1.20 30.79
N GLY A 93 -23.43 -0.81 31.87
CA GLY A 93 -24.00 -0.69 33.22
C GLY A 93 -23.75 -1.89 34.14
N VAL A 94 -23.17 -2.98 33.64
CA VAL A 94 -22.77 -4.15 34.42
C VAL A 94 -21.25 -4.10 34.64
N THR A 95 -20.82 -3.84 35.88
CA THR A 95 -19.38 -3.76 36.23
C THR A 95 -18.82 -5.12 36.66
N ASN A 96 -17.49 -5.27 36.62
CA ASN A 96 -16.82 -6.49 37.10
C ASN A 96 -17.14 -6.80 38.57
N ASP A 97 -17.17 -5.78 39.44
CA ASP A 97 -17.55 -5.93 40.85
C ASP A 97 -18.99 -6.44 41.01
N PHE A 98 -19.89 -6.01 40.11
CA PHE A 98 -21.27 -6.48 40.09
C PHE A 98 -21.36 -7.95 39.67
N LEU A 99 -20.59 -8.37 38.66
CA LEU A 99 -20.52 -9.78 38.24
C LEU A 99 -19.98 -10.69 39.35
N VAL A 100 -18.96 -10.23 40.10
CA VAL A 100 -18.46 -10.93 41.30
C VAL A 100 -19.53 -11.03 42.38
N THR A 101 -20.33 -9.97 42.57
CA THR A 101 -21.44 -9.95 43.52
C THR A 101 -22.52 -10.98 43.14
N LEU A 102 -22.93 -11.02 41.87
CA LEU A 102 -23.88 -12.02 41.36
C LEU A 102 -23.33 -13.44 41.52
N ARG A 103 -22.07 -13.68 41.15
CA ARG A 103 -21.38 -14.96 41.34
C ARG A 103 -21.51 -15.45 42.79
N ASN A 104 -21.17 -14.59 43.75
CA ASN A 104 -21.18 -14.95 45.17
C ASN A 104 -22.59 -15.27 45.68
N ARG A 105 -23.59 -14.50 45.29
CA ARG A 105 -24.98 -14.71 45.72
C ARG A 105 -25.56 -16.00 45.17
N ILE A 106 -25.25 -16.30 43.91
CA ILE A 106 -25.64 -17.57 43.29
C ILE A 106 -24.88 -18.73 43.93
N SER A 107 -23.60 -18.59 44.28
CA SER A 107 -22.91 -19.64 45.04
C SER A 107 -23.47 -19.85 46.45
N ALA A 108 -24.01 -18.80 47.09
CA ALA A 108 -24.61 -18.90 48.42
C ALA A 108 -25.95 -19.64 48.42
N GLN A 109 -26.69 -19.65 47.30
CA GLN A 109 -28.02 -20.27 47.18
C GLN A 109 -28.99 -19.82 48.28
N MET A 110 -29.06 -18.50 48.50
CA MET A 110 -29.92 -17.88 49.51
C MET A 110 -30.88 -16.86 48.89
N ASP A 111 -32.00 -16.64 49.57
CA ASP A 111 -33.01 -15.64 49.22
C ASP A 111 -33.50 -15.77 47.77
N GLU A 112 -33.50 -14.67 47.01
CA GLU A 112 -33.94 -14.62 45.61
C GLU A 112 -33.06 -15.42 44.63
N TYR A 113 -31.92 -15.96 45.10
CA TYR A 113 -31.00 -16.77 44.31
C TYR A 113 -31.09 -18.28 44.63
N GLU A 114 -32.02 -18.70 45.48
CA GLU A 114 -32.28 -20.13 45.69
C GLU A 114 -32.71 -20.82 44.38
N ASN A 115 -32.16 -22.00 44.09
CA ASN A 115 -32.39 -22.75 42.85
C ASN A 115 -32.03 -21.97 41.57
N THR A 116 -30.96 -21.17 41.64
CA THR A 116 -30.44 -20.43 40.47
C THR A 116 -29.07 -20.94 40.03
N ALA A 117 -28.78 -20.79 38.73
CA ALA A 117 -27.47 -20.98 38.11
C ALA A 117 -27.18 -19.76 37.21
N ILE A 118 -25.95 -19.60 36.72
CA ILE A 118 -25.57 -18.44 35.89
C ILE A 118 -24.72 -18.78 34.68
N PHE A 119 -25.01 -18.09 33.57
CA PHE A 119 -24.20 -18.08 32.36
C PHE A 119 -23.69 -16.65 32.10
N PHE A 120 -22.38 -16.47 32.18
CA PHE A 120 -21.71 -15.21 31.92
C PHE A 120 -21.30 -15.09 30.43
N ILE A 121 -21.54 -13.93 29.82
CA ILE A 121 -21.03 -13.58 28.49
C ILE A 121 -20.08 -12.39 28.69
N VAL A 122 -18.78 -12.59 28.49
CA VAL A 122 -17.73 -11.64 28.88
C VAL A 122 -16.63 -11.54 27.83
N THR A 123 -15.88 -10.44 27.82
CA THR A 123 -14.65 -10.28 27.01
C THR A 123 -13.39 -10.64 27.77
N ASP A 124 -13.40 -10.50 29.11
CA ASP A 124 -12.22 -10.68 29.95
C ASP A 124 -12.35 -11.89 30.89
N PRO A 125 -11.36 -12.79 30.91
CA PRO A 125 -11.38 -13.98 31.76
C PRO A 125 -10.91 -13.65 33.19
N LEU A 126 -11.61 -12.75 33.89
CA LEU A 126 -11.26 -12.41 35.28
C LEU A 126 -11.55 -13.61 36.20
N ASP A 127 -10.51 -14.16 36.84
CA ASP A 127 -10.60 -15.29 37.77
C ASP A 127 -11.64 -15.06 38.89
N SER A 128 -11.82 -13.81 39.32
CA SER A 128 -12.83 -13.44 40.31
C SER A 128 -14.26 -13.68 39.83
N ILE A 129 -14.49 -13.75 38.52
CA ILE A 129 -15.79 -13.98 37.88
C ILE A 129 -15.91 -15.43 37.40
N ILE A 130 -14.96 -15.90 36.59
CA ILE A 130 -15.02 -17.20 35.92
C ILE A 130 -14.36 -18.35 36.69
N GLY A 131 -13.73 -18.08 37.85
CA GLY A 131 -13.06 -19.10 38.67
C GLY A 131 -14.01 -20.23 39.09
N GLY A 132 -13.78 -21.43 38.54
CA GLY A 132 -14.62 -22.62 38.74
C GLY A 132 -15.94 -22.62 37.98
N ALA A 133 -16.09 -21.76 36.97
CA ALA A 133 -17.17 -21.82 35.99
C ALA A 133 -16.79 -22.72 34.81
N PHE A 134 -17.78 -23.33 34.17
CA PHE A 134 -17.59 -24.19 33.00
C PHE A 134 -17.56 -23.33 31.73
N ASP A 135 -16.46 -23.42 30.99
CA ASP A 135 -16.31 -22.77 29.69
C ASP A 135 -17.13 -23.50 28.63
N VAL A 136 -18.06 -22.79 28.01
CA VAL A 136 -18.96 -23.38 27.01
C VAL A 136 -18.29 -23.60 25.65
N SER A 137 -17.05 -23.15 25.45
CA SER A 137 -16.26 -23.33 24.22
C SER A 137 -15.35 -24.57 24.24
N GLN A 138 -15.20 -25.24 25.39
CA GLN A 138 -14.37 -26.44 25.52
C GLN A 138 -14.88 -27.61 24.65
N THR A 139 -14.01 -28.59 24.40
CA THR A 139 -14.36 -29.79 23.61
C THR A 139 -15.62 -30.49 24.14
N LYS A 140 -16.57 -30.79 23.26
CA LYS A 140 -17.92 -31.33 23.54
C LYS A 140 -18.89 -30.38 24.28
N ALA A 141 -18.52 -29.13 24.50
CA ALA A 141 -19.41 -28.08 25.00
C ALA A 141 -20.21 -27.45 23.83
N PRO A 142 -21.23 -26.61 24.08
CA PRO A 142 -22.11 -26.15 23.00
C PRO A 142 -21.41 -25.23 22.00
N PHE A 143 -20.35 -24.53 22.38
CA PHE A 143 -19.56 -23.68 21.49
C PHE A 143 -18.26 -24.34 21.01
N ASP A 144 -18.16 -25.68 21.09
CA ASP A 144 -17.05 -26.43 20.49
C ASP A 144 -16.99 -26.19 18.98
N VAL A 145 -15.90 -25.56 18.53
CA VAL A 145 -15.61 -25.22 17.12
C VAL A 145 -15.76 -26.44 16.21
N ASN A 146 -15.30 -27.62 16.61
CA ASN A 146 -15.39 -28.83 15.78
C ASN A 146 -16.83 -29.31 15.63
N GLN A 147 -17.64 -29.16 16.68
CA GLN A 147 -19.06 -29.48 16.60
C GLN A 147 -19.81 -28.45 15.76
N ILE A 148 -19.49 -27.16 15.91
CA ILE A 148 -20.05 -26.08 15.09
C ILE A 148 -19.77 -26.34 13.61
N LYS A 149 -18.53 -26.69 13.22
CA LYS A 149 -18.19 -27.04 11.82
C LYS A 149 -19.08 -28.13 11.25
N ARG A 150 -19.28 -29.23 11.99
CA ARG A 150 -20.13 -30.36 11.53
C ARG A 150 -21.60 -29.97 11.38
N ASP A 151 -22.11 -29.18 12.31
CA ASP A 151 -23.51 -28.71 12.27
C ASP A 151 -23.71 -27.77 11.08
N ILE A 152 -22.77 -26.85 10.86
CA ILE A 152 -22.77 -25.94 9.71
C ILE A 152 -22.62 -26.70 8.39
N ASP A 153 -21.72 -27.68 8.28
CA ASP A 153 -21.57 -28.49 7.07
C ASP A 153 -22.92 -29.12 6.68
N SER A 154 -23.68 -29.59 7.67
CA SER A 154 -25.03 -30.12 7.46
C SER A 154 -26.01 -29.05 7.00
N GLU A 155 -25.94 -27.82 7.52
CA GLU A 155 -26.76 -26.70 7.04
C GLU A 155 -26.40 -26.27 5.61
N VAL A 156 -25.11 -26.24 5.26
CA VAL A 156 -24.62 -25.90 3.93
C VAL A 156 -25.11 -26.92 2.88
N GLU A 157 -25.09 -28.22 3.20
CA GLU A 157 -25.61 -29.26 2.31
C GLU A 157 -27.11 -29.10 2.02
N ASN A 158 -27.88 -28.71 3.03
CA ASN A 158 -29.32 -28.53 2.94
C ASN A 158 -29.74 -27.13 2.44
N SER A 159 -28.80 -26.22 2.24
CA SER A 159 -29.05 -24.86 1.78
C SER A 159 -29.49 -24.82 0.30
N LYS A 160 -30.12 -23.71 -0.10
CA LYS A 160 -30.52 -23.44 -1.50
C LYS A 160 -29.40 -22.82 -2.34
N MET A 161 -28.17 -22.82 -1.83
CA MET A 161 -27.01 -22.18 -2.46
C MET A 161 -26.62 -22.89 -3.77
N SER A 162 -25.92 -22.17 -4.64
CA SER A 162 -25.37 -22.76 -5.87
C SER A 162 -24.32 -23.83 -5.55
N VAL A 163 -24.06 -24.74 -6.50
CA VAL A 163 -22.98 -25.74 -6.35
C VAL A 163 -21.62 -25.07 -6.13
N ALA A 164 -21.37 -23.95 -6.82
CA ALA A 164 -20.13 -23.19 -6.70
C ALA A 164 -20.00 -22.55 -5.30
N ASP A 165 -21.04 -21.86 -4.82
CA ASP A 165 -20.99 -21.19 -3.52
C ASP A 165 -20.84 -22.22 -2.38
N ARG A 166 -21.52 -23.38 -2.49
CA ARG A 166 -21.33 -24.48 -1.52
C ARG A 166 -19.91 -25.01 -1.52
N ALA A 167 -19.28 -25.15 -2.69
CA ALA A 167 -17.90 -25.61 -2.77
C ALA A 167 -16.93 -24.61 -2.13
N VAL A 168 -17.11 -23.31 -2.39
CA VAL A 168 -16.31 -22.24 -1.76
C VAL A 168 -16.50 -22.26 -0.24
N LEU A 169 -17.74 -22.30 0.22
CA LEU A 169 -18.05 -22.27 1.65
C LEU A 169 -17.50 -23.49 2.39
N LYS A 170 -17.64 -24.70 1.82
CA LYS A 170 -17.02 -25.91 2.38
C LYS A 170 -15.50 -25.81 2.41
N SER A 171 -14.87 -25.30 1.36
CA SER A 171 -13.42 -25.10 1.35
C SER A 171 -12.98 -24.14 2.46
N PHE A 172 -13.74 -23.07 2.67
CA PHE A 172 -13.47 -22.10 3.74
C PHE A 172 -13.61 -22.73 5.13
N ILE A 173 -14.71 -23.45 5.39
CA ILE A 173 -14.94 -24.16 6.66
C ILE A 173 -13.84 -25.21 6.94
N ASN A 174 -13.44 -25.97 5.92
CA ASN A 174 -12.38 -26.99 6.04
C ASN A 174 -11.01 -26.38 6.34
N ASN A 175 -10.76 -25.15 5.87
CA ASN A 175 -9.50 -24.44 6.07
C ASN A 175 -9.46 -23.63 7.37
N MET A 176 -10.59 -23.41 8.04
CA MET A 176 -10.58 -22.88 9.41
C MET A 176 -9.80 -23.87 10.29
N ASP A 177 -8.85 -23.39 11.08
CA ASP A 177 -8.00 -24.27 11.87
C ASP A 177 -8.82 -25.04 12.92
N SER A 178 -8.40 -26.25 13.26
CA SER A 178 -9.05 -27.06 14.32
C SER A 178 -8.15 -27.20 15.56
N GLY A 179 -6.95 -26.61 15.49
CA GLY A 179 -5.94 -26.60 16.54
C GLY A 179 -6.19 -25.55 17.63
N SER A 180 -5.45 -25.68 18.73
CA SER A 180 -5.54 -24.88 19.96
C SER A 180 -5.18 -23.40 19.81
N ASN A 181 -4.89 -22.91 18.61
CA ASN A 181 -4.66 -21.50 18.34
C ASN A 181 -5.60 -21.03 17.22
N THR A 182 -6.55 -20.18 17.61
CA THR A 182 -7.20 -19.13 16.79
C THR A 182 -8.12 -19.54 15.64
N THR A 183 -9.08 -20.43 15.86
CA THR A 183 -10.39 -20.24 15.17
C THR A 183 -11.27 -19.45 16.12
N VAL A 184 -11.52 -18.19 15.78
CA VAL A 184 -12.36 -17.31 16.58
C VAL A 184 -13.81 -17.71 16.31
N LEU A 185 -14.62 -17.83 17.35
CA LEU A 185 -16.04 -18.18 17.22
C LEU A 185 -16.76 -17.30 16.18
N LYS A 186 -16.29 -16.06 16.02
CA LYS A 186 -16.74 -15.04 15.08
C LYS A 186 -16.48 -15.35 13.61
N ASP A 187 -15.51 -16.19 13.25
CA ASP A 187 -15.26 -16.58 11.85
C ASP A 187 -16.47 -17.31 11.25
N PHE A 188 -17.29 -17.93 12.10
CA PHE A 188 -18.56 -18.53 11.71
C PHE A 188 -19.65 -17.49 11.38
N GLU A 189 -19.54 -16.24 11.82
CA GLU A 189 -20.50 -15.18 11.48
C GLU A 189 -20.57 -14.97 9.97
N THR A 190 -19.41 -14.92 9.29
CA THR A 190 -19.33 -14.85 7.82
C THR A 190 -20.04 -16.04 7.17
N VAL A 191 -19.84 -17.24 7.71
CA VAL A 191 -20.47 -18.47 7.19
C VAL A 191 -21.99 -18.42 7.31
N PHE A 192 -22.52 -18.10 8.50
CA PHE A 192 -23.97 -18.03 8.72
C PHE A 192 -24.63 -16.94 7.89
N SER A 193 -23.98 -15.79 7.75
CA SER A 193 -24.54 -14.72 6.93
C SER A 193 -24.56 -15.08 5.45
N VAL A 194 -23.60 -15.87 4.93
CA VAL A 194 -23.67 -16.45 3.58
C VAL A 194 -24.80 -17.46 3.44
N ILE A 195 -25.03 -18.30 4.45
CA ILE A 195 -26.15 -19.27 4.46
C ILE A 195 -27.49 -18.53 4.43
N GLU A 196 -27.62 -17.44 5.19
CA GLU A 196 -28.81 -16.60 5.27
C GLU A 196 -29.13 -15.91 3.93
N THR A 197 -28.12 -15.30 3.30
CA THR A 197 -28.29 -14.65 1.98
C THR A 197 -28.49 -15.68 0.87
N GLY A 198 -28.04 -16.92 1.06
CA GLY A 198 -28.11 -18.00 0.08
C GLY A 198 -27.14 -17.83 -1.10
N LYS A 199 -26.22 -16.88 -1.03
CA LYS A 199 -25.19 -16.57 -2.04
C LYS A 199 -23.99 -15.89 -1.38
N ILE A 200 -22.81 -16.08 -1.96
CA ILE A 200 -21.63 -15.29 -1.57
C ILE A 200 -21.68 -13.98 -2.36
N GLU A 201 -21.76 -12.85 -1.65
CA GLU A 201 -21.69 -11.53 -2.28
C GLU A 201 -20.25 -11.19 -2.64
N SER A 202 -20.04 -10.42 -3.71
CA SER A 202 -18.71 -10.10 -4.26
C SER A 202 -17.74 -9.57 -3.19
N GLU A 203 -18.24 -8.71 -2.31
CA GLU A 203 -17.48 -8.06 -1.23
C GLU A 203 -16.96 -9.07 -0.20
N ARG A 204 -17.61 -10.23 -0.08
CA ARG A 204 -17.31 -11.24 0.95
C ARG A 204 -16.28 -12.27 0.52
N TYR A 205 -15.97 -12.36 -0.77
CA TYR A 205 -14.88 -13.24 -1.24
C TYR A 205 -13.55 -12.91 -0.55
N ALA A 206 -13.28 -11.62 -0.32
CA ALA A 206 -12.08 -11.15 0.37
C ALA A 206 -12.02 -11.62 1.83
N GLU A 207 -13.15 -11.63 2.56
CA GLU A 207 -13.24 -12.18 3.93
C GLU A 207 -12.88 -13.67 3.97
N MET A 208 -13.10 -14.38 2.86
CA MET A 208 -12.79 -15.80 2.69
C MET A 208 -11.40 -16.05 2.08
N HIS A 209 -10.57 -15.01 1.96
CA HIS A 209 -9.25 -15.04 1.31
C HIS A 209 -9.28 -15.55 -0.14
N LEU A 210 -10.28 -15.11 -0.90
CA LEU A 210 -10.48 -15.47 -2.31
C LEU A 210 -10.78 -14.24 -3.15
N PHE A 211 -10.47 -14.33 -4.45
CA PHE A 211 -11.02 -13.43 -5.46
C PHE A 211 -12.36 -13.97 -5.97
N GLU A 212 -13.28 -13.09 -6.35
CA GLU A 212 -14.51 -13.50 -7.02
C GLU A 212 -14.20 -14.22 -8.35
N ASP A 213 -14.88 -15.34 -8.59
CA ASP A 213 -14.70 -16.18 -9.77
C ASP A 213 -16.04 -16.52 -10.44
N ASP A 214 -16.46 -15.63 -11.34
CA ASP A 214 -17.69 -15.73 -12.13
C ASP A 214 -17.82 -17.04 -12.94
N LYS A 215 -16.70 -17.70 -13.22
CA LYS A 215 -16.66 -18.95 -14.00
C LYS A 215 -16.68 -20.20 -13.13
N LEU A 216 -16.60 -20.09 -11.81
CA LEU A 216 -16.42 -21.24 -10.93
C LEU A 216 -17.52 -22.31 -11.14
N GLY A 217 -18.77 -21.88 -11.31
CA GLY A 217 -19.91 -22.77 -11.55
C GLY A 217 -19.91 -23.49 -12.91
N THR A 218 -18.99 -23.16 -13.82
CA THR A 218 -18.86 -23.82 -15.13
C THR A 218 -17.97 -25.06 -15.11
N PHE A 219 -17.25 -25.28 -14.01
CA PHE A 219 -16.31 -26.40 -13.87
C PHE A 219 -16.96 -27.61 -13.19
N ASN A 220 -16.42 -28.80 -13.45
CA ASN A 220 -16.76 -30.00 -12.68
C ASN A 220 -16.17 -29.93 -11.26
N GLU A 221 -16.67 -30.76 -10.34
CA GLU A 221 -16.28 -30.76 -8.92
C GLU A 221 -14.76 -30.83 -8.68
N LYS A 222 -14.05 -31.71 -9.39
CA LYS A 222 -12.60 -31.87 -9.24
C LYS A 222 -11.85 -30.61 -9.69
N THR A 223 -12.19 -30.08 -10.87
CA THR A 223 -11.57 -28.85 -11.39
C THR A 223 -11.94 -27.64 -10.54
N MET A 224 -13.16 -27.59 -10.01
CA MET A 224 -13.64 -26.54 -9.11
C MET A 224 -12.82 -26.52 -7.82
N ALA A 225 -12.59 -27.67 -7.18
CA ALA A 225 -11.76 -27.77 -5.99
C ALA A 225 -10.32 -27.25 -6.24
N THR A 226 -9.68 -27.70 -7.32
CA THR A 226 -8.33 -27.20 -7.69
C THR A 226 -8.34 -25.70 -7.95
N ARG A 227 -9.39 -25.18 -8.60
CA ARG A 227 -9.53 -23.76 -8.91
C ARG A 227 -9.69 -22.90 -7.66
N ILE A 228 -10.42 -23.38 -6.65
CA ILE A 228 -10.53 -22.73 -5.33
C ILE A 228 -9.17 -22.71 -4.62
N GLU A 229 -8.44 -23.83 -4.63
CA GLU A 229 -7.10 -23.88 -4.04
C GLU A 229 -6.11 -22.92 -4.71
N ASP A 230 -6.11 -22.86 -6.05
CA ASP A 230 -5.23 -21.96 -6.80
C ASP A 230 -5.59 -20.49 -6.54
N ASN A 231 -6.89 -20.20 -6.40
CA ASN A 231 -7.38 -18.88 -6.01
C ASN A 231 -6.86 -18.49 -4.64
N GLN A 232 -7.04 -19.33 -3.62
CA GLN A 232 -6.57 -19.06 -2.26
C GLN A 232 -5.05 -18.89 -2.21
N LYS A 233 -4.29 -19.74 -2.92
CA LYS A 233 -2.82 -19.62 -3.02
C LYS A 233 -2.41 -18.28 -3.62
N LEU A 234 -3.04 -17.86 -4.72
CA LEU A 234 -2.73 -16.59 -5.38
C LEU A 234 -3.15 -15.39 -4.53
N PHE A 235 -4.32 -15.44 -3.89
CA PHE A 235 -4.81 -14.41 -2.99
C PHE A 235 -3.82 -14.17 -1.85
N ASN A 236 -3.42 -15.23 -1.14
CA ASN A 236 -2.45 -15.13 -0.04
C ASN A 236 -1.09 -14.63 -0.51
N LYS A 237 -0.63 -15.07 -1.69
CA LYS A 237 0.64 -14.62 -2.25
C LYS A 237 0.64 -13.13 -2.62
N ILE A 238 -0.49 -12.63 -3.12
CA ILE A 238 -0.70 -11.21 -3.43
C ILE A 238 -0.82 -10.39 -2.15
N MET A 239 -1.59 -10.88 -1.17
CA MET A 239 -1.69 -10.28 0.17
C MET A 239 -0.30 -10.09 0.80
N ASN A 240 0.55 -11.11 0.78
CA ASN A 240 1.93 -11.02 1.29
C ASN A 240 2.79 -10.04 0.46
N ALA A 241 2.50 -9.84 -0.82
CA ALA A 241 3.23 -8.86 -1.63
C ALA A 241 2.97 -7.41 -1.16
N HIS A 242 1.79 -7.13 -0.58
CA HIS A 242 1.47 -5.83 0.01
C HIS A 242 2.23 -5.54 1.32
N GLU A 243 2.85 -6.54 1.94
CA GLU A 243 3.71 -6.35 3.11
C GLU A 243 5.11 -5.83 2.74
N SER A 244 5.47 -5.80 1.45
CA SER A 244 6.78 -5.35 0.98
C SER A 244 6.85 -3.83 0.78
N LEU A 245 8.07 -3.27 0.79
CA LEU A 245 8.32 -1.84 0.49
C LEU A 245 7.85 -1.43 -0.91
N ASN A 246 7.81 -2.38 -1.85
CA ASN A 246 7.35 -2.15 -3.22
C ASN A 246 6.48 -3.33 -3.69
N PRO A 247 5.17 -3.29 -3.41
CA PRO A 247 4.24 -4.37 -3.75
C PRO A 247 4.25 -4.67 -5.25
N LYS A 248 4.31 -3.64 -6.09
CA LYS A 248 4.35 -3.78 -7.54
C LYS A 248 5.54 -4.63 -8.01
N GLU A 249 6.75 -4.30 -7.57
CA GLU A 249 7.95 -5.08 -7.93
C GLU A 249 7.86 -6.52 -7.45
N THR A 250 7.23 -6.76 -6.30
CA THR A 250 7.02 -8.10 -5.75
C THR A 250 6.03 -8.91 -6.59
N LEU A 251 4.93 -8.29 -7.04
CA LEU A 251 3.94 -8.92 -7.92
C LEU A 251 4.55 -9.31 -9.28
N GLU A 252 5.44 -8.47 -9.82
CA GLU A 252 6.15 -8.75 -11.09
C GLU A 252 7.05 -9.99 -11.03
N THR A 253 7.36 -10.52 -9.84
CA THR A 253 8.16 -11.76 -9.71
C THR A 253 7.34 -13.04 -9.95
N PHE A 254 6.01 -12.94 -10.05
CA PHE A 254 5.16 -14.12 -10.28
C PHE A 254 3.90 -13.86 -11.14
N LEU A 255 3.70 -12.63 -11.61
CA LEU A 255 2.62 -12.25 -12.52
C LEU A 255 3.19 -11.50 -13.74
N THR A 256 2.45 -11.54 -14.84
CA THR A 256 2.73 -10.71 -16.03
C THR A 256 1.52 -9.87 -16.43
N GLY A 257 1.77 -8.76 -17.12
CA GLY A 257 0.75 -7.82 -17.58
C GLY A 257 0.68 -6.55 -16.73
N ASP A 258 1.02 -5.40 -17.33
CA ASP A 258 1.17 -4.14 -16.58
C ASP A 258 -0.14 -3.68 -15.93
N LYS A 259 -1.26 -3.83 -16.65
CA LYS A 259 -2.56 -3.40 -16.14
C LYS A 259 -2.95 -4.18 -14.89
N ILE A 260 -2.94 -5.52 -14.97
CA ILE A 260 -3.32 -6.39 -13.86
C ILE A 260 -2.36 -6.25 -12.67
N VAL A 261 -1.06 -6.12 -12.91
CA VAL A 261 -0.08 -5.87 -11.85
C VAL A 261 -0.31 -4.51 -11.18
N ASN A 262 -0.61 -3.45 -11.95
CA ASN A 262 -0.92 -2.15 -11.36
C ASN A 262 -2.23 -2.18 -10.57
N ASP A 263 -3.26 -2.86 -11.08
CA ASP A 263 -4.55 -3.00 -10.41
C ASP A 263 -4.40 -3.78 -9.09
N LEU A 264 -3.60 -4.85 -9.10
CA LEU A 264 -3.28 -5.64 -7.91
C LEU A 264 -2.31 -4.95 -6.95
N ALA A 265 -1.54 -3.95 -7.38
CA ALA A 265 -0.62 -3.23 -6.50
C ALA A 265 -1.31 -2.15 -5.63
N LYS A 266 -2.57 -1.81 -5.92
CA LYS A 266 -3.35 -0.80 -5.19
C LYS A 266 -3.81 -1.35 -3.84
N THR A 267 -3.56 -0.62 -2.76
CA THR A 267 -3.83 -1.07 -1.39
C THR A 267 -5.30 -1.36 -1.10
N ASP A 268 -6.24 -0.60 -1.67
CA ASP A 268 -7.64 -0.61 -1.24
C ASP A 268 -8.59 -1.35 -2.21
N GLU A 269 -8.14 -1.71 -3.42
CA GLU A 269 -9.01 -2.22 -4.50
C GLU A 269 -8.61 -3.61 -5.02
N TRP A 270 -7.40 -4.08 -4.70
CA TRP A 270 -6.83 -5.28 -5.35
C TRP A 270 -7.70 -6.53 -5.14
N GLN A 271 -8.39 -6.65 -4.01
CA GLN A 271 -9.24 -7.79 -3.66
C GLN A 271 -10.49 -7.92 -4.56
N THR A 272 -10.87 -6.84 -5.25
CA THR A 272 -12.03 -6.81 -6.17
C THR A 272 -11.70 -7.31 -7.57
N VAL A 273 -10.41 -7.58 -7.85
CA VAL A 273 -9.96 -8.02 -9.16
C VAL A 273 -10.50 -9.44 -9.44
N PRO A 274 -11.18 -9.67 -10.58
CA PRO A 274 -11.71 -10.99 -10.92
C PRO A 274 -10.63 -12.06 -11.02
N PHE A 275 -10.87 -13.23 -10.42
CA PHE A 275 -9.89 -14.31 -10.37
C PHE A 275 -9.42 -14.77 -11.75
N ASN A 276 -10.30 -14.71 -12.74
CA ASN A 276 -10.01 -15.08 -14.13
C ASN A 276 -8.87 -14.24 -14.76
N GLN A 277 -8.65 -13.00 -14.30
CA GLN A 277 -7.53 -12.16 -14.72
C GLN A 277 -6.26 -12.52 -13.97
N VAL A 278 -6.37 -12.78 -12.67
CA VAL A 278 -5.25 -13.14 -11.78
C VAL A 278 -4.62 -14.46 -12.20
N ILE A 279 -5.43 -15.51 -12.38
CA ILE A 279 -4.92 -16.83 -12.78
C ILE A 279 -4.27 -16.79 -14.15
N LYS A 280 -4.86 -16.07 -15.11
CA LYS A 280 -4.28 -15.90 -16.44
C LYS A 280 -2.92 -15.21 -16.38
N ALA A 281 -2.79 -14.15 -15.59
CA ALA A 281 -1.52 -13.44 -15.40
C ALA A 281 -0.42 -14.35 -14.80
N SER A 282 -0.80 -15.25 -13.89
CA SER A 282 0.10 -16.26 -13.31
C SER A 282 0.48 -17.35 -14.32
N GLU A 283 -0.48 -17.86 -15.09
CA GLU A 283 -0.25 -18.85 -16.14
C GLU A 283 0.65 -18.32 -17.25
N ASP A 284 0.38 -17.10 -17.74
CA ASP A 284 1.18 -16.41 -18.75
C ASP A 284 2.61 -16.15 -18.22
N PHE A 285 2.76 -15.82 -16.94
CA PHE A 285 4.08 -15.71 -16.29
C PHE A 285 4.83 -17.05 -16.30
N ASN A 286 4.17 -18.14 -15.90
CA ASN A 286 4.79 -19.46 -15.87
C ASN A 286 5.19 -19.96 -17.27
N ALA A 287 4.36 -19.69 -18.28
CA ALA A 287 4.64 -20.03 -19.68
C ALA A 287 5.87 -19.30 -20.23
N THR A 288 6.19 -18.12 -19.70
CA THR A 288 7.27 -17.26 -20.18
C THR A 288 8.58 -17.37 -19.38
N ARG A 289 8.64 -18.18 -18.31
CA ARG A 289 9.84 -18.34 -17.45
C ARG A 289 11.11 -18.79 -18.16
N THR A 290 11.00 -19.47 -19.30
CA THR A 290 12.14 -19.96 -20.08
C THR A 290 12.70 -18.93 -21.06
N GLU A 291 11.94 -17.86 -21.32
CA GLU A 291 12.35 -16.78 -22.21
C GLU A 291 13.52 -16.02 -21.61
N LYS A 292 14.55 -15.80 -22.42
CA LYS A 292 15.76 -15.08 -22.04
C LYS A 292 16.14 -14.12 -23.15
N LEU A 293 16.57 -12.94 -22.73
CA LEU A 293 17.16 -11.94 -23.60
C LEU A 293 18.12 -11.12 -22.73
N GLU A 294 19.26 -10.73 -23.29
CA GLU A 294 20.19 -9.79 -22.68
C GLU A 294 20.69 -8.78 -23.72
N PHE A 295 21.20 -7.65 -23.27
CA PHE A 295 21.90 -6.73 -24.16
C PHE A 295 23.21 -7.36 -24.63
N ASP A 296 23.51 -7.20 -25.92
CA ASP A 296 24.87 -7.41 -26.44
C ASP A 296 25.66 -6.11 -26.22
N LEU A 297 26.11 -5.92 -24.97
CA LEU A 297 26.81 -4.71 -24.56
C LEU A 297 28.03 -4.39 -25.42
N PRO A 298 28.90 -5.35 -25.83
CA PRO A 298 30.02 -5.08 -26.72
C PRO A 298 29.62 -4.36 -28.02
N ARG A 299 28.52 -4.81 -28.65
CA ARG A 299 28.04 -4.29 -29.94
C ARG A 299 27.10 -3.09 -29.83
N LEU A 300 26.71 -2.69 -28.62
CA LEU A 300 25.85 -1.53 -28.42
C LEU A 300 26.44 -0.27 -29.07
N ALA A 301 25.67 0.33 -29.99
CA ALA A 301 26.10 1.47 -30.81
C ALA A 301 27.46 1.26 -31.49
N GLU A 302 27.75 0.04 -31.96
CA GLU A 302 29.04 -0.37 -32.54
C GLU A 302 29.57 0.63 -33.58
N LYS A 303 28.68 1.17 -34.42
CA LYS A 303 29.00 2.14 -35.50
C LYS A 303 29.34 3.56 -35.03
N ILE A 304 29.06 3.91 -33.78
CA ILE A 304 29.38 5.23 -33.23
C ILE A 304 30.82 5.20 -32.67
N PRO A 305 31.78 5.95 -33.26
CA PRO A 305 33.18 5.85 -32.84
C PRO A 305 33.38 6.32 -31.39
N ASP A 306 32.85 7.50 -31.07
CA ASP A 306 33.00 8.14 -29.77
C ASP A 306 31.71 7.99 -28.93
N LYS A 307 31.74 7.04 -28.01
CA LYS A 307 30.60 6.64 -27.17
C LYS A 307 31.02 6.11 -25.82
N TRP A 308 30.19 6.34 -24.81
CA TRP A 308 30.27 5.67 -23.51
C TRP A 308 29.01 4.87 -23.23
N LYS A 309 29.17 3.75 -22.52
CA LYS A 309 28.06 2.87 -22.11
C LYS A 309 28.25 2.44 -20.67
N LYS A 310 27.15 2.44 -19.91
CA LYS A 310 27.13 2.01 -18.51
C LYS A 310 25.79 1.33 -18.22
N THR A 311 25.79 0.19 -17.52
CA THR A 311 24.55 -0.36 -16.96
C THR A 311 24.21 0.35 -15.64
N ASN A 312 22.96 0.38 -15.22
CA ASN A 312 22.60 0.94 -13.92
C ASN A 312 23.16 0.15 -12.72
N GLY A 313 23.75 -1.03 -12.95
CA GLY A 313 24.33 -1.87 -11.93
C GLY A 313 24.52 -3.31 -12.39
N GLU A 314 24.87 -4.17 -11.43
CA GLU A 314 25.25 -5.57 -11.71
C GLU A 314 24.10 -6.57 -11.59
N THR A 315 22.96 -6.22 -10.98
CA THR A 315 21.84 -7.16 -10.84
C THR A 315 21.14 -7.40 -12.18
N ALA A 316 20.45 -8.54 -12.33
CA ALA A 316 19.77 -8.89 -13.59
C ALA A 316 18.70 -7.87 -14.03
N SER A 317 18.12 -7.09 -13.11
CA SER A 317 17.21 -5.99 -13.43
C SER A 317 17.99 -4.74 -13.84
N GLN A 318 19.06 -4.39 -13.11
CA GLN A 318 19.87 -3.21 -13.39
C GLN A 318 20.68 -3.33 -14.69
N ARG A 319 21.15 -4.53 -15.06
CA ARG A 319 21.82 -4.78 -16.35
C ARG A 319 20.92 -4.54 -17.57
N LYS A 320 19.60 -4.52 -17.40
CA LYS A 320 18.63 -4.21 -18.46
C LYS A 320 18.33 -2.72 -18.59
N LYS A 321 18.95 -1.88 -17.76
CA LYS A 321 18.89 -0.43 -17.84
C LYS A 321 20.29 0.07 -18.19
N VAL A 322 20.41 0.74 -19.33
CA VAL A 322 21.69 1.19 -19.89
C VAL A 322 21.64 2.69 -20.15
N HIS A 323 22.73 3.37 -19.81
CA HIS A 323 23.04 4.74 -20.18
C HIS A 323 24.03 4.73 -21.35
N LEU A 324 23.70 5.48 -22.41
CA LEU A 324 24.49 5.58 -23.64
C LEU A 324 24.74 7.04 -24.01
N LEU A 325 25.96 7.53 -23.81
CA LEU A 325 26.38 8.87 -24.23
C LEU A 325 27.14 8.75 -25.56
N MET A 326 26.80 9.58 -26.53
CA MET A 326 27.38 9.52 -27.88
C MET A 326 27.77 10.91 -28.36
N SER A 327 28.91 11.02 -29.04
CA SER A 327 29.23 12.23 -29.79
C SER A 327 28.66 12.17 -31.20
N SER A 328 28.20 13.29 -31.72
CA SER A 328 27.92 13.46 -33.15
C SER A 328 29.14 13.91 -33.96
N VAL A 329 30.27 14.23 -33.31
CA VAL A 329 31.53 14.61 -33.95
C VAL A 329 32.31 13.38 -34.40
N GLY A 330 33.13 13.52 -35.44
CA GLY A 330 34.00 12.44 -35.93
C GLY A 330 33.28 11.36 -36.76
N ARG A 331 32.05 11.63 -37.21
CA ARG A 331 31.30 10.75 -38.11
C ARG A 331 31.74 10.93 -39.57
N ALA A 332 31.56 9.89 -40.39
CA ALA A 332 31.86 9.95 -41.82
C ALA A 332 30.97 11.00 -42.52
N MET A 333 31.49 11.69 -43.54
CA MET A 333 30.76 12.77 -44.22
C MET A 333 29.40 12.32 -44.78
N GLU A 334 29.33 11.08 -45.29
CA GLU A 334 28.09 10.47 -45.80
C GLU A 334 26.99 10.32 -44.72
N ASP A 335 27.37 10.09 -43.46
CA ASP A 335 26.45 10.03 -42.32
C ASP A 335 26.04 11.43 -41.83
N ILE A 336 26.83 12.46 -42.15
CA ILE A 336 26.56 13.86 -41.77
C ILE A 336 25.61 14.50 -42.79
N ASP A 337 25.81 14.20 -44.08
CA ASP A 337 25.01 14.75 -45.18
C ASP A 337 23.61 14.14 -45.27
N SER A 338 23.36 12.97 -44.65
CA SER A 338 22.03 12.35 -44.61
C SER A 338 21.02 13.13 -43.77
N GLY A 339 21.48 14.07 -42.93
CA GLY A 339 20.62 14.81 -42.01
C GLY A 339 19.95 13.93 -40.96
N SER A 340 20.49 12.75 -40.68
CA SER A 340 19.92 11.78 -39.74
C SER A 340 20.97 11.18 -38.79
N PHE A 341 20.57 10.92 -37.55
CA PHE A 341 21.41 10.26 -36.56
C PHE A 341 20.89 8.86 -36.26
N THR A 342 21.64 7.84 -36.66
CA THR A 342 21.28 6.43 -36.47
C THR A 342 22.25 5.69 -35.58
N PHE A 343 21.73 4.91 -34.63
CA PHE A 343 22.50 3.98 -33.81
C PHE A 343 21.73 2.67 -33.59
N ASP A 344 22.46 1.60 -33.27
CA ASP A 344 21.92 0.26 -33.11
C ASP A 344 21.98 -0.19 -31.64
N ILE A 345 20.86 -0.68 -31.10
CA ILE A 345 20.77 -1.36 -29.80
C ILE A 345 20.77 -2.86 -30.07
N PHE A 346 21.83 -3.57 -29.67
CA PHE A 346 21.99 -5.01 -29.92
C PHE A 346 21.59 -5.87 -28.72
N PHE A 347 21.07 -7.05 -29.03
CA PHE A 347 20.69 -8.09 -28.09
C PHE A 347 21.35 -9.42 -28.49
N ASP A 348 21.45 -10.35 -27.54
CA ASP A 348 21.97 -11.69 -27.78
C ASP A 348 21.04 -12.57 -28.64
N ASN A 349 19.76 -12.20 -28.73
CA ASN A 349 18.73 -12.88 -29.51
C ASN A 349 17.83 -11.93 -30.30
N THR A 350 16.95 -12.48 -31.14
CA THR A 350 16.08 -11.74 -32.07
C THR A 350 15.05 -10.88 -31.33
N VAL A 351 14.84 -9.67 -31.84
CA VAL A 351 13.88 -8.70 -31.31
C VAL A 351 12.73 -8.44 -32.28
N GLN A 352 11.59 -8.01 -31.71
CA GLN A 352 10.33 -7.79 -32.42
C GLN A 352 9.88 -6.35 -32.30
N LYS A 353 9.49 -5.70 -33.41
CA LYS A 353 9.02 -4.31 -33.38
C LYS A 353 7.81 -4.09 -32.44
N SER A 354 6.89 -5.05 -32.39
CA SER A 354 5.70 -5.01 -31.50
C SER A 354 6.05 -4.98 -30.01
N SER A 355 7.27 -5.32 -29.64
CA SER A 355 7.78 -5.27 -28.26
C SER A 355 8.37 -3.90 -27.88
N VAL A 356 8.43 -2.92 -28.78
CA VAL A 356 8.83 -1.55 -28.45
C VAL A 356 7.65 -0.84 -27.75
N VAL A 357 7.87 -0.32 -26.56
CA VAL A 357 6.84 0.37 -25.77
C VAL A 357 6.79 1.83 -26.22
N ALA A 358 5.92 2.13 -27.19
CA ALA A 358 5.83 3.46 -27.81
C ALA A 358 5.58 4.58 -26.80
N THR A 359 4.77 4.35 -25.77
CA THR A 359 4.51 5.35 -24.73
C THR A 359 5.76 5.72 -23.94
N ASN A 360 6.72 4.81 -23.78
CA ASN A 360 7.98 5.02 -23.05
C ASN A 360 9.20 4.98 -23.99
N THR A 361 9.00 5.31 -25.25
CA THR A 361 10.05 5.45 -26.25
C THR A 361 9.91 6.83 -26.88
N TYR A 362 10.86 7.72 -26.60
CA TYR A 362 10.77 9.14 -26.97
C TYR A 362 12.15 9.80 -26.95
N VAL A 363 12.26 10.94 -27.62
CA VAL A 363 13.45 11.78 -27.67
C VAL A 363 13.04 13.25 -27.63
N PHE A 364 13.92 14.08 -27.09
CA PHE A 364 13.81 15.53 -27.06
C PHE A 364 14.96 16.14 -27.85
N GLU A 365 14.65 17.19 -28.58
CA GLU A 365 15.62 18.08 -29.22
C GLU A 365 15.83 19.26 -28.28
N ALA A 366 17.00 19.41 -27.67
CA ALA A 366 17.28 20.45 -26.66
C ALA A 366 16.38 20.46 -25.40
N LEU A 367 16.86 21.12 -24.36
CA LEU A 367 16.22 21.15 -23.04
C LEU A 367 14.87 21.89 -23.08
N GLY A 368 13.84 21.33 -22.44
CA GLY A 368 12.52 21.98 -22.31
C GLY A 368 11.64 21.93 -23.57
N GLU A 369 12.12 21.37 -24.68
CA GLU A 369 11.33 21.23 -25.90
C GLU A 369 10.31 20.07 -25.82
N LYS A 370 9.44 19.99 -26.82
CA LYS A 370 8.46 18.91 -26.93
C LYS A 370 9.14 17.62 -27.40
N LYS A 371 8.53 16.48 -27.08
CA LYS A 371 8.93 15.20 -27.68
C LYS A 371 8.93 15.31 -29.20
N LEU A 372 9.96 14.77 -29.84
CA LEU A 372 9.96 14.70 -31.30
C LEU A 372 8.77 13.85 -31.79
N PRO A 373 8.17 14.21 -32.94
CA PRO A 373 7.14 13.40 -33.57
C PRO A 373 7.66 12.00 -33.95
N ASP A 374 6.75 11.02 -34.00
CA ASP A 374 7.06 9.63 -34.35
C ASP A 374 7.59 9.47 -35.80
N GLU A 375 7.38 10.48 -36.65
CA GLU A 375 7.92 10.57 -38.01
C GLU A 375 9.41 10.91 -38.03
N VAL A 376 9.86 11.68 -37.03
CA VAL A 376 11.22 12.17 -36.88
C VAL A 376 12.06 11.21 -36.04
N PHE A 377 11.43 10.52 -35.07
CA PHE A 377 12.08 9.54 -34.23
C PHE A 377 11.48 8.16 -34.42
N THR A 378 12.26 7.25 -35.02
CA THR A 378 11.81 5.90 -35.32
C THR A 378 12.68 4.84 -34.67
N VAL A 379 12.04 3.74 -34.26
CA VAL A 379 12.70 2.54 -33.77
C VAL A 379 12.20 1.35 -34.57
N VAL A 380 13.10 0.73 -35.33
CA VAL A 380 12.80 -0.41 -36.21
C VAL A 380 13.60 -1.64 -35.80
N ASN A 381 13.01 -2.82 -35.90
CA ASN A 381 13.72 -4.05 -35.60
C ASN A 381 14.47 -4.57 -36.84
N SER A 382 15.65 -5.14 -36.64
CA SER A 382 16.42 -5.81 -37.67
C SER A 382 17.16 -6.99 -37.05
N GLY A 383 16.58 -8.19 -37.13
CA GLY A 383 17.14 -9.39 -36.51
C GLY A 383 17.34 -9.23 -34.99
N LYS A 384 18.60 -9.23 -34.55
CA LYS A 384 19.00 -9.12 -33.14
C LYS A 384 19.21 -7.67 -32.65
N LYS A 385 18.78 -6.68 -33.41
CA LYS A 385 18.95 -5.27 -33.04
C LYS A 385 17.70 -4.43 -33.24
N LEU A 386 17.61 -3.37 -32.44
CA LEU A 386 16.73 -2.23 -32.68
C LEU A 386 17.58 -1.12 -33.27
N GLN A 387 17.26 -0.67 -34.48
CA GLN A 387 17.86 0.50 -35.09
C GLN A 387 17.02 1.71 -34.71
N VAL A 388 17.68 2.70 -34.11
CA VAL A 388 17.09 3.97 -33.70
C VAL A 388 17.54 5.03 -34.68
N THR A 389 16.61 5.81 -35.22
CA THR A 389 16.90 6.90 -36.17
C THR A 389 16.22 8.18 -35.71
N ILE A 390 16.99 9.27 -35.70
CA ILE A 390 16.53 10.65 -35.54
C ILE A 390 16.71 11.33 -36.90
N GLU A 391 15.62 11.56 -37.62
CA GLU A 391 15.61 12.33 -38.87
C GLU A 391 15.72 13.84 -38.58
N HIS A 392 16.10 14.63 -39.59
CA HIS A 392 16.29 16.09 -39.46
C HIS A 392 17.21 16.49 -38.29
N TYR A 393 18.26 15.70 -38.06
CA TYR A 393 19.19 15.87 -36.96
C TYR A 393 20.04 17.15 -37.15
N ASP A 394 20.03 18.04 -36.15
CA ASP A 394 20.90 19.21 -36.07
C ASP A 394 22.17 18.89 -35.29
N ARG A 395 23.31 18.91 -35.98
CA ARG A 395 24.62 18.61 -35.39
C ARG A 395 25.09 19.60 -34.33
N ASN A 396 24.40 20.72 -34.13
CA ASN A 396 24.75 21.72 -33.12
C ASN A 396 23.88 21.62 -31.86
N LYS A 397 22.94 20.67 -31.80
CA LYS A 397 22.04 20.49 -30.68
C LYS A 397 22.33 19.21 -29.90
N THR A 398 21.97 19.26 -28.63
CA THR A 398 21.96 18.09 -27.75
C THR A 398 20.61 17.40 -27.85
N TYR A 399 20.62 16.09 -28.03
CA TYR A 399 19.42 15.25 -28.03
C TYR A 399 19.50 14.26 -26.88
N ALA A 400 18.39 14.00 -26.21
CA ALA A 400 18.32 12.94 -25.22
C ALA A 400 16.98 12.23 -25.26
N GLY A 401 16.99 10.95 -24.92
CA GLY A 401 15.79 10.14 -25.02
C GLY A 401 15.86 8.83 -24.26
N LEU A 402 14.75 8.11 -24.32
CA LEU A 402 14.57 6.80 -23.75
C LEU A 402 14.04 5.87 -24.84
N VAL A 403 14.63 4.68 -24.97
CA VAL A 403 14.06 3.57 -25.72
C VAL A 403 13.67 2.49 -24.73
N THR A 404 12.40 2.08 -24.73
CA THR A 404 11.90 0.99 -23.88
C THR A 404 11.47 -0.20 -24.74
N TYR A 405 12.08 -1.35 -24.49
CA TYR A 405 11.80 -2.60 -25.19
C TYR A 405 11.35 -3.67 -24.20
N LYS A 406 10.14 -4.20 -24.36
CA LYS A 406 9.54 -5.22 -23.49
C LYS A 406 9.37 -6.53 -24.24
N HIS A 407 10.34 -7.42 -24.15
CA HIS A 407 10.39 -8.63 -24.96
C HIS A 407 9.14 -9.48 -24.73
N LYS A 408 8.35 -9.71 -25.80
CA LYS A 408 7.12 -10.52 -25.76
C LYS A 408 6.13 -10.10 -24.66
N GLY A 409 6.17 -8.83 -24.23
CA GLY A 409 5.29 -8.33 -23.16
C GLY A 409 5.67 -8.77 -21.73
N ILE A 410 6.82 -9.42 -21.54
CA ILE A 410 7.26 -9.97 -20.25
C ILE A 410 7.90 -8.86 -19.40
N ASN A 411 7.36 -8.60 -18.20
CA ASN A 411 7.82 -7.52 -17.31
C ASN A 411 9.31 -7.66 -16.94
N SER A 412 9.74 -8.86 -16.57
CA SER A 412 11.12 -9.17 -16.20
C SER A 412 12.12 -9.05 -17.38
N LEU A 413 11.63 -8.98 -18.63
CA LEU A 413 12.41 -8.75 -19.85
C LEU A 413 12.10 -7.36 -20.44
N THR A 414 11.96 -6.37 -19.57
CA THR A 414 11.91 -4.96 -19.95
C THR A 414 13.32 -4.37 -19.95
N PHE A 415 13.69 -3.77 -21.07
CA PHE A 415 14.98 -3.15 -21.35
C PHE A 415 14.79 -1.66 -21.57
N GLN A 416 15.67 -0.86 -20.99
CA GLN A 416 15.65 0.60 -21.08
C GLN A 416 17.03 1.09 -21.51
N VAL A 417 17.08 1.87 -22.59
CA VAL A 417 18.28 2.59 -23.01
C VAL A 417 17.99 4.08 -22.89
N ARG A 418 18.57 4.72 -21.89
CA ARG A 418 18.63 6.18 -21.79
C ARG A 418 19.83 6.65 -22.59
N PHE A 419 19.62 7.54 -23.54
CA PHE A 419 20.70 8.00 -24.41
C PHE A 419 20.76 9.52 -24.48
N MET A 420 21.96 10.01 -24.78
CA MET A 420 22.23 11.42 -25.03
C MET A 420 23.23 11.52 -26.19
N VAL A 421 22.94 12.39 -27.14
CA VAL A 421 23.81 12.73 -28.27
C VAL A 421 24.27 14.16 -28.07
N VAL A 422 25.58 14.36 -27.91
CA VAL A 422 26.19 15.67 -27.70
C VAL A 422 26.99 16.12 -28.94
N PRO A 423 27.00 17.43 -29.24
CA PRO A 423 27.67 17.99 -30.42
C PRO A 423 29.14 18.38 -30.17
N PHE A 424 29.84 17.59 -29.37
CA PHE A 424 31.26 17.76 -29.07
C PHE A 424 31.91 16.40 -28.79
N GLU A 425 33.24 16.32 -28.90
CA GLU A 425 34.02 15.11 -28.58
C GLU A 425 33.93 14.78 -27.09
N LEU A 426 33.65 13.52 -26.74
CA LEU A 426 33.52 13.08 -25.35
C LEU A 426 34.84 13.14 -24.59
N GLN A 427 35.99 13.18 -25.29
CA GLN A 427 37.29 13.40 -24.66
C GLN A 427 37.30 14.67 -23.79
N LYS A 428 36.54 15.71 -24.18
CA LYS A 428 36.41 16.96 -23.40
C LYS A 428 35.73 16.78 -22.04
N ILE A 429 35.08 15.65 -21.80
CA ILE A 429 34.43 15.36 -20.52
C ILE A 429 34.88 14.02 -19.94
N GLU A 430 35.99 13.44 -20.43
CA GLU A 430 36.46 12.08 -20.11
C GLU A 430 36.53 11.78 -18.59
N LYS A 431 36.83 12.79 -17.77
CA LYS A 431 36.86 12.66 -16.31
C LYS A 431 35.51 12.28 -15.68
N LEU A 432 34.41 12.51 -16.38
CA LEU A 432 33.06 12.16 -15.94
C LEU A 432 32.68 10.71 -16.27
N GLN A 433 33.43 10.05 -17.17
CA GLN A 433 33.14 8.70 -17.65
C GLN A 433 33.00 7.62 -16.56
N PRO A 434 33.78 7.62 -15.46
CA PRO A 434 33.70 6.54 -14.47
C PRO A 434 32.31 6.39 -13.83
N ASP A 435 31.59 7.50 -13.66
CA ASP A 435 30.28 7.51 -13.01
C ASP A 435 29.33 8.54 -13.64
N PHE A 436 29.11 8.38 -14.95
CA PHE A 436 28.07 9.13 -15.65
C PHE A 436 26.73 8.40 -15.61
N GLU A 437 25.65 9.17 -15.61
CA GLU A 437 24.31 8.69 -15.93
C GLU A 437 23.60 9.68 -16.85
N ILE A 438 22.52 9.22 -17.48
CA ILE A 438 21.68 10.04 -18.32
C ILE A 438 20.32 10.08 -17.67
N ALA A 439 19.95 11.25 -17.15
CA ALA A 439 18.66 11.52 -16.57
C ALA A 439 17.73 12.03 -17.68
N VAL A 440 16.52 11.46 -17.77
CA VAL A 440 15.53 11.83 -18.78
C VAL A 440 14.13 11.76 -18.16
N PHE A 441 13.39 12.86 -18.26
CA PHE A 441 12.08 13.06 -17.65
C PHE A 441 11.13 13.69 -18.67
N LYS A 442 9.90 13.18 -18.76
CA LYS A 442 8.85 13.86 -19.55
C LYS A 442 8.35 15.14 -18.88
N LYS A 443 8.39 15.17 -17.55
CA LYS A 443 8.08 16.30 -16.69
C LYS A 443 8.88 16.14 -15.40
N HIS A 444 9.58 17.17 -14.98
CA HIS A 444 10.33 17.20 -13.72
C HIS A 444 10.05 18.55 -13.04
N ALA A 445 9.76 18.55 -11.73
CA ALA A 445 9.38 19.75 -10.97
C ALA A 445 8.29 20.65 -11.61
N GLY A 446 7.36 20.08 -12.39
CA GLY A 446 6.30 20.82 -13.09
C GLY A 446 6.71 21.45 -14.43
N GLU A 447 7.99 21.37 -14.79
CA GLU A 447 8.51 21.84 -16.06
C GLU A 447 8.25 20.86 -17.21
N ASN A 448 8.54 21.30 -18.44
CA ASN A 448 8.42 20.51 -19.67
C ASN A 448 9.38 19.30 -19.66
N ASN A 449 9.65 18.71 -20.82
CA ASN A 449 10.57 17.59 -20.88
C ASN A 449 11.99 18.02 -20.53
N GLN A 450 12.60 17.27 -19.62
CA GLN A 450 13.83 17.62 -18.94
C GLN A 450 14.82 16.47 -19.08
N PHE A 451 16.10 16.75 -19.30
CA PHE A 451 17.14 15.73 -19.37
C PHE A 451 18.49 16.31 -19.00
N ALA A 452 19.41 15.47 -18.54
CA ALA A 452 20.73 15.91 -18.13
C ALA A 452 21.77 14.79 -18.16
N LEU A 453 23.03 15.17 -18.31
CA LEU A 453 24.18 14.34 -17.96
C LEU A 453 24.35 14.40 -16.44
N GLY A 454 24.06 13.29 -15.77
CA GLY A 454 24.22 13.13 -14.33
C GLY A 454 25.69 12.95 -13.96
N ILE A 455 26.21 13.85 -13.15
CA ILE A 455 27.59 13.92 -12.68
C ILE A 455 27.60 13.57 -11.19
N SER A 456 28.32 12.51 -10.82
CA SER A 456 28.42 12.09 -9.43
C SER A 456 29.36 13.01 -8.64
N ASN A 457 28.97 13.41 -7.44
CA ASN A 457 29.84 14.12 -6.50
C ASN A 457 30.93 13.22 -5.89
N GLU A 458 30.84 11.90 -6.06
CA GLU A 458 31.88 10.95 -5.64
C GLU A 458 33.07 10.91 -6.62
N LEU A 459 32.97 11.59 -7.77
CA LEU A 459 34.08 11.67 -8.71
C LEU A 459 35.26 12.42 -8.08
N PRO A 460 36.50 11.90 -8.21
CA PRO A 460 37.68 12.57 -7.67
C PRO A 460 37.99 13.89 -8.37
N GLU A 461 37.46 14.09 -9.59
CA GLU A 461 37.68 15.28 -10.40
C GLU A 461 36.50 15.49 -11.37
N ILE A 462 35.92 16.68 -11.32
CA ILE A 462 34.87 17.14 -12.24
C ILE A 462 35.47 18.24 -13.10
N SER A 463 35.87 17.91 -14.34
CA SER A 463 36.49 18.87 -15.25
C SER A 463 36.00 18.73 -16.68
N PHE A 464 36.04 19.84 -17.41
CA PHE A 464 35.52 20.00 -18.75
C PHE A 464 36.56 20.68 -19.67
N GLY A 465 36.54 20.30 -20.95
CA GLY A 465 37.43 20.82 -21.99
C GLY A 465 38.85 20.25 -21.94
N ASN A 466 39.69 20.78 -22.84
CA ASN A 466 41.11 20.42 -22.97
C ASN A 466 41.96 21.68 -22.73
N GLY A 467 42.89 21.68 -21.77
CA GLY A 467 43.84 22.81 -21.60
C GLY A 467 44.16 23.19 -20.15
N SER A 468 44.66 24.42 -19.96
CA SER A 468 44.97 24.99 -18.64
C SER A 468 43.69 25.15 -17.82
N VAL A 469 43.53 24.29 -16.82
CA VAL A 469 42.32 24.18 -16.02
C VAL A 469 42.22 25.32 -15.02
N THR A 470 41.16 26.13 -15.12
CA THR A 470 40.79 27.08 -14.06
C THR A 470 39.82 26.40 -13.10
N THR A 471 40.07 26.50 -11.79
CA THR A 471 39.14 25.97 -10.79
C THR A 471 38.03 26.98 -10.53
N LEU A 472 36.78 26.56 -10.70
CA LEU A 472 35.58 27.34 -10.40
C LEU A 472 34.97 26.81 -9.09
N PRO A 473 35.04 27.56 -7.98
CA PRO A 473 34.30 27.22 -6.77
C PRO A 473 32.80 27.40 -7.01
N VAL A 474 32.02 26.37 -6.75
CA VAL A 474 30.57 26.35 -6.94
C VAL A 474 29.90 26.42 -5.56
N THR A 475 29.38 27.59 -5.22
CA THR A 475 28.64 27.80 -3.97
C THR A 475 27.13 27.71 -4.16
N SER A 476 26.66 27.95 -5.39
CA SER A 476 25.27 27.80 -5.78
C SER A 476 25.16 27.11 -7.14
N LEU A 477 24.15 26.27 -7.33
CA LEU A 477 23.86 25.65 -8.63
C LEU A 477 23.51 26.69 -9.71
N ASN A 478 22.99 27.86 -9.31
CA ASN A 478 22.73 28.97 -10.21
C ASN A 478 24.01 29.53 -10.87
N ASP A 479 25.18 29.36 -10.24
CA ASP A 479 26.47 29.81 -10.77
C ASP A 479 26.88 29.04 -12.05
N LEU A 480 26.27 27.87 -12.27
CA LEU A 480 26.54 27.01 -13.41
C LEU A 480 25.56 27.24 -14.59
N GLN A 481 24.49 28.01 -14.36
CA GLN A 481 23.46 28.23 -15.37
C GLN A 481 23.99 29.06 -16.56
N TYR A 482 24.00 28.44 -17.74
CA TYR A 482 24.56 28.97 -19.00
C TYR A 482 26.07 29.26 -18.98
N THR A 483 26.79 28.75 -17.98
CA THR A 483 28.22 28.96 -17.81
C THR A 483 29.02 28.15 -18.83
N GLU A 484 30.05 28.76 -19.42
CA GLU A 484 31.00 28.09 -20.33
C GLU A 484 32.01 27.30 -19.50
N LEU A 485 32.03 25.98 -19.69
CA LEU A 485 32.83 25.05 -18.90
C LEU A 485 34.11 24.62 -19.62
N ASP A 486 34.35 25.01 -20.87
CA ASP A 486 35.59 24.61 -21.57
C ASP A 486 36.85 25.10 -20.81
N GLY A 487 37.68 24.15 -20.35
CA GLY A 487 38.88 24.44 -19.55
C GLY A 487 38.60 24.68 -18.06
N VAL A 488 37.44 24.26 -17.54
CA VAL A 488 37.01 24.48 -16.15
C VAL A 488 37.05 23.18 -15.35
N LYS A 489 37.55 23.26 -14.12
CA LYS A 489 37.33 22.25 -13.07
C LYS A 489 36.38 22.80 -12.03
N LEU A 490 35.33 22.05 -11.71
CA LEU A 490 34.40 22.41 -10.66
C LEU A 490 34.93 21.98 -9.29
N ASP A 491 34.93 22.91 -8.35
CA ASP A 491 35.10 22.62 -6.92
C ASP A 491 33.73 22.78 -6.25
N ILE A 492 33.14 21.65 -5.88
CA ILE A 492 31.80 21.58 -5.28
C ILE A 492 31.86 21.32 -3.76
N SER A 493 33.03 21.49 -3.14
CA SER A 493 33.24 21.16 -1.72
C SER A 493 32.34 21.97 -0.78
N ASP A 494 32.02 23.22 -1.16
CA ASP A 494 31.18 24.15 -0.39
C ASP A 494 29.73 24.21 -0.91
N LEU A 495 29.35 23.33 -1.85
CA LEU A 495 28.02 23.31 -2.43
C LEU A 495 27.02 22.64 -1.49
N LEU A 496 26.02 23.39 -1.05
CA LEU A 496 24.86 22.88 -0.33
C LEU A 496 23.64 22.92 -1.25
N SER A 497 22.98 21.77 -1.46
CA SER A 497 21.71 21.74 -2.21
C SER A 497 20.55 22.03 -1.27
N GLU A 498 19.78 23.08 -1.56
CA GLU A 498 18.57 23.42 -0.82
C GLU A 498 17.29 22.82 -1.44
N GLU A 499 17.38 22.16 -2.59
CA GLU A 499 16.22 21.63 -3.30
C GLU A 499 15.95 20.14 -2.99
N GLU A 500 14.67 19.76 -2.89
CA GLU A 500 14.27 18.36 -2.73
C GLU A 500 14.66 17.51 -3.96
N ASP A 501 14.51 18.09 -5.16
CA ASP A 501 14.90 17.50 -6.44
C ASP A 501 16.34 17.88 -6.82
N ASP A 502 17.00 17.08 -7.66
CA ASP A 502 18.32 17.44 -8.21
C ASP A 502 18.08 18.34 -9.43
N PRO A 503 18.42 19.65 -9.38
CA PRO A 503 18.08 20.55 -10.46
C PRO A 503 18.91 20.26 -11.72
N ILE A 504 18.29 20.49 -12.87
CA ILE A 504 18.94 20.40 -14.16
C ILE A 504 19.45 21.79 -14.53
N ILE A 505 20.72 21.84 -14.90
CA ILE A 505 21.44 23.07 -15.19
C ILE A 505 21.84 23.03 -16.66
N ASP A 506 21.46 24.05 -17.42
CA ASP A 506 21.88 24.15 -18.82
C ASP A 506 23.25 24.83 -18.92
N ALA A 507 24.32 24.04 -18.97
CA ALA A 507 25.69 24.53 -19.10
C ALA A 507 26.09 24.66 -20.58
N ARG A 508 27.23 25.32 -20.84
CA ARG A 508 27.82 25.41 -22.18
C ARG A 508 29.18 24.74 -22.23
N LEU A 509 29.46 24.07 -23.35
CA LEU A 509 30.78 23.57 -23.69
C LEU A 509 31.10 23.96 -25.13
N ASN A 510 32.12 24.79 -25.32
CA ASN A 510 32.49 25.37 -26.62
C ASN A 510 31.31 26.08 -27.31
N GLY A 511 30.53 26.85 -26.55
CA GLY A 511 29.36 27.58 -27.05
C GLY A 511 28.12 26.71 -27.31
N VAL A 512 28.18 25.40 -27.07
CA VAL A 512 27.03 24.51 -27.22
C VAL A 512 26.38 24.21 -25.88
N GLN A 513 25.06 24.34 -25.81
CA GLN A 513 24.24 23.97 -24.66
C GLN A 513 24.21 22.46 -24.46
N PHE A 514 24.56 22.04 -23.24
CA PHE A 514 24.41 20.65 -22.81
C PHE A 514 23.96 20.64 -21.34
N PRO A 515 22.80 20.03 -21.03
CA PRO A 515 22.29 20.00 -19.67
C PRO A 515 23.06 19.04 -18.76
N ILE A 516 23.38 19.47 -17.54
CA ILE A 516 24.04 18.69 -16.49
C ILE A 516 23.19 18.63 -15.21
N MET A 517 23.43 17.63 -14.39
CA MET A 517 22.80 17.45 -13.08
C MET A 517 23.86 16.94 -12.10
N LEU A 518 24.10 17.64 -11.00
CA LEU A 518 24.98 17.16 -9.93
C LEU A 518 24.22 16.19 -9.03
N ARG A 519 24.73 14.96 -8.89
CA ARG A 519 24.11 13.87 -8.15
C ARG A 519 24.86 13.64 -6.83
N GLY A 520 24.12 13.25 -5.80
CA GLY A 520 24.70 12.88 -4.50
C GLY A 520 25.11 14.06 -3.61
N VAL A 521 24.86 15.31 -4.05
CA VAL A 521 25.08 16.50 -3.23
C VAL A 521 24.33 16.33 -1.90
N ASP A 522 25.02 16.56 -0.78
CA ASP A 522 24.45 16.39 0.55
C ASP A 522 23.19 17.25 0.68
N LYS A 523 22.04 16.57 0.72
CA LYS A 523 20.75 17.21 0.96
C LYS A 523 20.57 17.32 2.47
N PRO A 524 20.27 18.50 3.02
CA PRO A 524 19.86 18.60 4.42
C PRO A 524 18.63 17.71 4.60
N ARG A 525 18.69 16.73 5.51
CA ARG A 525 17.56 15.83 5.77
C ARG A 525 16.40 16.66 6.32
N PRO A 526 15.24 16.73 5.63
CA PRO A 526 14.09 17.46 6.15
C PRO A 526 13.58 16.77 7.42
N GLU A 527 13.40 17.54 8.50
CA GLU A 527 12.93 16.98 9.77
C GLU A 527 11.44 16.66 9.72
N ASN A 528 11.02 15.64 10.49
CA ASN A 528 9.59 15.34 10.62
C ASN A 528 8.91 16.39 11.49
N ALA A 529 7.62 16.62 11.23
CA ALA A 529 6.79 17.52 12.02
C ALA A 529 6.83 17.19 13.53
N ILE A 530 6.84 15.90 13.87
CA ILE A 530 6.88 15.46 15.27
C ILE A 530 8.21 15.79 15.95
N ASP A 531 9.31 15.74 15.22
CA ASP A 531 10.65 16.06 15.74
C ASP A 531 10.78 17.58 15.95
N ILE A 532 10.26 18.37 15.00
CA ILE A 532 10.17 19.84 15.12
C ILE A 532 9.32 20.24 16.33
N GLU A 533 8.14 19.63 16.51
CA GLU A 533 7.26 19.89 17.65
C GLU A 533 7.84 19.42 18.98
N TYR A 534 8.48 18.25 19.01
CA TYR A 534 9.18 17.75 20.19
C TYR A 534 10.29 18.71 20.62
N ASN A 535 11.06 19.25 19.67
CA ASN A 535 12.09 20.24 19.96
C ASN A 535 11.50 21.58 20.42
N ARG A 536 10.38 22.03 19.84
CA ARG A 536 9.65 23.22 20.29
C ARG A 536 9.15 23.08 21.73
N LEU A 537 8.64 21.91 22.10
CA LEU A 537 8.14 21.66 23.45
C LEU A 537 9.26 21.52 24.51
N ASN A 538 10.45 21.08 24.09
CA ASN A 538 11.57 20.80 24.99
C ASN A 538 12.64 21.90 25.00
N SER A 539 12.44 23.02 24.31
CA SER A 539 13.38 24.15 24.30
C SER A 539 12.71 25.46 24.69
N SER A 540 13.52 26.38 25.20
CA SER A 540 13.17 27.78 25.42
C SER A 540 13.41 28.67 24.20
N ASP A 541 14.00 28.13 23.12
CA ASP A 541 14.30 28.87 21.91
C ASP A 541 13.04 29.14 21.07
N GLU A 542 12.98 30.33 20.49
CA GLU A 542 11.88 30.73 19.63
C GLU A 542 11.99 30.06 18.25
N LEU A 543 10.87 29.59 17.74
CA LEU A 543 10.77 28.88 16.48
C LEU A 543 10.16 29.80 15.41
N HIS A 544 10.97 30.14 14.41
CA HIS A 544 10.57 31.01 13.31
C HIS A 544 10.48 30.22 12.01
N TYR A 545 9.27 30.13 11.43
CA TYR A 545 9.07 29.52 10.12
C TYR A 545 9.07 30.58 9.01
N SER A 546 9.95 30.43 8.03
CA SER A 546 10.02 31.26 6.83
C SER A 546 10.48 30.43 5.64
N ASP A 547 9.72 30.48 4.54
CA ASP A 547 10.10 29.94 3.23
C ASP A 547 10.61 28.48 3.29
N GLY A 548 9.79 27.57 3.83
CA GLY A 548 10.11 26.13 3.95
C GLY A 548 11.15 25.79 5.02
N LYS A 549 11.71 26.79 5.71
CA LYS A 549 12.74 26.65 6.74
C LYS A 549 12.19 27.00 8.13
N VAL A 550 12.63 26.24 9.13
CA VAL A 550 12.46 26.56 10.55
C VAL A 550 13.80 27.00 11.11
N LEU A 551 13.85 28.24 11.58
CA LEU A 551 14.93 28.79 12.38
C LEU A 551 14.66 28.45 13.84
N PHE A 552 15.64 27.81 14.48
CA PHE A 552 15.59 27.43 15.89
C PHE A 552 16.93 27.79 16.53
N GLY A 553 16.96 28.89 17.28
CA GLY A 553 18.20 29.50 17.76
C GLY A 553 19.13 29.84 16.59
N SER A 554 20.33 29.25 16.55
CA SER A 554 21.31 29.39 15.46
C SER A 554 21.25 28.28 14.40
N SER A 555 20.27 27.37 14.49
CA SER A 555 20.11 26.25 13.56
C SER A 555 19.01 26.50 12.54
N VAL A 556 19.29 26.24 11.26
CA VAL A 556 18.32 26.27 10.17
C VAL A 556 17.95 24.83 9.83
N ARG A 557 16.65 24.52 9.82
CA ARG A 557 16.14 23.18 9.54
C ARG A 557 15.15 23.23 8.39
N MET A 558 15.28 22.33 7.42
CA MET A 558 14.28 22.18 6.36
C MET A 558 13.09 21.37 6.83
N VAL A 559 11.90 21.80 6.41
CA VAL A 559 10.63 21.14 6.71
C VAL A 559 10.21 20.26 5.54
N LYS A 560 9.68 19.06 5.79
CA LYS A 560 9.10 18.22 4.72
C LYS A 560 7.97 18.94 3.97
N LYS A 561 7.92 18.84 2.63
CA LYS A 561 6.91 19.49 1.77
C LYS A 561 5.44 19.31 2.19
N VAL A 562 5.06 18.08 2.61
CA VAL A 562 3.70 17.79 3.10
C VAL A 562 3.35 18.63 4.34
N TYR A 563 4.34 18.92 5.19
CA TYR A 563 4.16 19.74 6.37
C TYR A 563 4.27 21.24 6.07
N GLN A 564 5.14 21.66 5.13
CA GLN A 564 5.16 23.03 4.61
C GLN A 564 3.77 23.46 4.12
N ALA A 565 3.10 22.61 3.33
CA ALA A 565 1.75 22.87 2.85
C ALA A 565 0.73 23.05 4.00
N ARG A 566 0.90 22.34 5.12
CA ARG A 566 0.04 22.54 6.31
C ARG A 566 0.33 23.87 6.99
N LEU A 567 1.60 24.22 7.18
CA LEU A 567 2.02 25.48 7.81
C LEU A 567 1.60 26.71 6.98
N GLU A 568 1.71 26.63 5.66
CA GLU A 568 1.19 27.66 4.74
C GLU A 568 -0.32 27.82 4.86
N MET A 569 -1.04 26.69 4.92
CA MET A 569 -2.50 26.70 5.09
C MET A 569 -2.89 27.34 6.44
N GLU A 570 -2.18 27.04 7.51
CA GLU A 570 -2.37 27.70 8.81
C GLU A 570 -2.08 29.20 8.75
N GLN A 571 -1.01 29.63 8.07
CA GLN A 571 -0.73 31.05 7.84
C GLN A 571 -1.87 31.74 7.08
N ASP A 572 -2.40 31.10 6.05
CA ASP A 572 -3.54 31.63 5.29
C ASP A 572 -4.83 31.67 6.12
N MET A 573 -5.09 30.65 6.95
CA MET A 573 -6.22 30.64 7.89
C MET A 573 -6.14 31.79 8.89
N LEU A 574 -4.96 32.01 9.49
CA LEU A 574 -4.70 33.12 10.40
C LEU A 574 -4.85 34.49 9.69
N ARG A 575 -4.32 34.61 8.47
CA ARG A 575 -4.40 35.83 7.65
C ARG A 575 -5.85 36.18 7.34
N LEU A 576 -6.63 35.20 6.88
CA LEU A 576 -8.03 35.35 6.47
C LEU A 576 -9.03 35.28 7.63
N LYS A 577 -8.58 35.01 8.86
CA LYS A 577 -9.43 34.75 10.04
C LYS A 577 -10.46 33.65 9.78
N SER A 578 -10.04 32.60 9.10
CA SER A 578 -10.93 31.56 8.60
C SER A 578 -11.02 30.38 9.57
N VAL A 579 -12.25 30.02 9.98
CA VAL A 579 -12.49 28.83 10.84
C VAL A 579 -12.57 27.54 10.02
N HIS A 580 -12.93 27.65 8.75
CA HIS A 580 -13.14 26.53 7.85
C HIS A 580 -12.78 26.91 6.42
N GLY A 581 -12.26 25.97 5.64
CA GLY A 581 -11.93 26.21 4.24
C GLY A 581 -11.43 24.96 3.53
N GLN A 582 -11.17 25.10 2.24
CA GLN A 582 -10.68 24.03 1.38
C GLN A 582 -9.43 24.50 0.63
N ARG A 583 -8.46 23.61 0.45
CA ARG A 583 -7.28 23.85 -0.39
C ARG A 583 -7.52 23.20 -1.75
N ASP A 584 -7.42 23.97 -2.83
CA ASP A 584 -7.41 23.47 -4.20
C ASP A 584 -6.02 23.71 -4.79
N VAL A 585 -5.36 22.63 -5.24
CA VAL A 585 -3.99 22.45 -5.76
C VAL A 585 -2.90 23.38 -5.17
N ASP A 586 -3.04 24.70 -5.21
CA ASP A 586 -2.09 25.69 -4.66
C ASP A 586 -2.71 26.85 -3.85
N LYS A 587 -4.03 26.91 -3.63
CA LYS A 587 -4.69 28.04 -2.93
C LYS A 587 -5.68 27.59 -1.86
N TYR A 588 -5.59 28.23 -0.69
CA TYR A 588 -6.57 28.09 0.37
C TYR A 588 -7.76 29.03 0.15
N HIS A 589 -8.97 28.47 0.22
CA HIS A 589 -10.24 29.18 0.13
C HIS A 589 -10.98 29.10 1.46
N ALA A 590 -11.17 30.25 2.12
CA ALA A 590 -12.01 30.35 3.30
C ALA A 590 -13.48 30.10 2.94
N LEU A 591 -14.13 29.21 3.69
CA LEU A 591 -15.54 28.87 3.53
C LEU A 591 -16.32 29.29 4.78
N PRO A 592 -17.53 29.86 4.62
CA PRO A 592 -18.34 30.25 5.76
C PRO A 592 -18.80 29.00 6.52
N LEU A 593 -18.59 29.00 7.83
CA LEU A 593 -19.15 28.01 8.75
C LEU A 593 -20.12 28.71 9.70
N ASP A 594 -21.35 28.21 9.77
CA ASP A 594 -22.33 28.73 10.72
C ASP A 594 -21.94 28.25 12.12
N LEU A 595 -21.62 29.21 12.98
CA LEU A 595 -21.09 28.95 14.31
C LEU A 595 -21.88 29.78 15.33
N PRO A 596 -22.16 29.23 16.52
CA PRO A 596 -22.70 30.01 17.61
C PRO A 596 -21.88 31.27 17.84
N MET A 597 -22.54 32.40 18.10
CA MET A 597 -21.88 33.70 18.22
C MET A 597 -20.79 33.72 19.29
N SER A 598 -20.98 33.00 20.40
CA SER A 598 -19.97 32.84 21.46
C SER A 598 -18.68 32.19 20.96
N VAL A 599 -18.79 31.17 20.09
CA VAL A 599 -17.63 30.47 19.50
C VAL A 599 -16.90 31.37 18.51
N ARG A 600 -17.65 32.14 17.69
CA ARG A 600 -17.06 33.08 16.73
C ARG A 600 -16.25 34.18 17.45
N VAL A 601 -16.83 34.77 18.50
CA VAL A 601 -16.14 35.79 19.31
C VAL A 601 -14.88 35.24 19.97
N ALA A 602 -14.97 34.06 20.60
CA ALA A 602 -13.80 33.43 21.23
C ALA A 602 -12.70 33.10 20.21
N TYR A 603 -13.06 32.67 19.02
CA TYR A 603 -12.09 32.40 17.94
C TYR A 603 -11.43 33.69 17.43
N ASP A 604 -12.20 34.75 17.21
CA ASP A 604 -11.66 36.05 16.80
C ASP A 604 -10.69 36.64 17.84
N GLU A 605 -10.98 36.48 19.12
CA GLU A 605 -10.09 36.86 20.23
C GLU A 605 -8.81 36.03 20.22
N LEU A 606 -8.90 34.70 20.02
CA LEU A 606 -7.74 33.82 19.90
C LEU A 606 -6.83 34.24 18.73
N ILE A 607 -7.40 34.48 17.55
CA ILE A 607 -6.64 34.91 16.36
C ILE A 607 -5.99 36.27 16.59
N THR A 608 -6.69 37.19 17.24
CA THR A 608 -6.16 38.52 17.58
C THR A 608 -4.98 38.40 18.56
N THR A 609 -5.10 37.54 19.56
CA THR A 609 -4.04 37.24 20.51
C THR A 609 -2.82 36.66 19.79
N LEU A 610 -3.01 35.62 18.98
CA LEU A 610 -1.94 34.98 18.19
C LEU A 610 -1.23 35.96 17.24
N LYS A 611 -1.95 36.94 16.66
CA LYS A 611 -1.35 38.00 15.86
C LYS A 611 -0.54 38.97 16.72
N MET A 612 -1.04 39.39 17.88
CA MET A 612 -0.30 40.32 18.74
C MET A 612 1.00 39.71 19.30
N THR A 613 1.01 38.41 19.61
CA THR A 613 2.23 37.72 20.05
C THR A 613 3.29 37.62 18.93
N ARG A 614 2.88 37.60 17.66
CA ARG A 614 3.78 37.58 16.48
C ARG A 614 4.35 38.95 16.07
N TYR A 615 3.87 40.06 16.63
CA TYR A 615 4.31 41.42 16.29
C TYR A 615 4.97 42.16 17.47
N GLN A 616 5.14 41.53 18.63
CA GLN A 616 5.74 42.13 19.83
C GLN A 616 7.12 41.59 20.22
N VAL A 617 7.82 40.87 19.34
CA VAL A 617 9.22 40.49 19.53
C VAL A 617 10.01 40.74 18.24
#